data_AF-A0A382Y6Z4-F1
#
_entry.id   AF-A0A382Y6Z4-F1
#
_cell.length_a   1.000
_cell.length_b   1.000
_cell.length_c   1.000
_cell.angle_alpha   90.00
_cell.angle_beta   90.00
_cell.angle_gamma   90.00
#
_symmetry.space_group_name_H-M   'P 1'
#
loop_
_entity.id
_entity.type
_entity.pdbx_description
1 polymer ?
#
loop_
_entity_poly.entity_id
_entity_poly.type
_entity_poly.pdbx_seq_one_letter_code
_entity_poly.pdbx_strand_id
1 'polypeptide(L)'
;KDVVLFSHGTTLSTNALITRNFPPAIMVTTKGFRDVIEIRRGTRDDLWDTYKEMAPPYIPRRNRLVVSERIDYAGDVIEPVDEAEARELARIIRKRGINTIAICFANAFASPVNEERMRDILTEELPDANISLSSEIMPEIFEHERFSTTVANAVLAPVVGEYVGRLGERMAAGGYTEDVLLLHSGGGVMTGKGAAKFPARLAASGIAAGAIASRFVAQVAGYENSISLDMGGTSTDVSLCDRGNLRITTNWYIEYGYPICFPSI
;
A
#
# COMPACT_ATOMS: atom_id res chain seq x y z
N LYS A 1 29.16 22.79 -1.06
CA LYS A 1 28.04 21.80 -0.95
C LYS A 1 27.69 21.45 -2.39
N ASP A 2 28.08 20.27 -2.87
CA ASP A 2 28.05 19.99 -4.31
C ASP A 2 26.75 19.30 -4.75
N VAL A 3 25.98 18.74 -3.80
CA VAL A 3 24.66 18.16 -4.04
C VAL A 3 23.60 18.93 -3.26
N VAL A 4 22.63 19.50 -3.98
CA VAL A 4 21.52 20.31 -3.41
C VAL A 4 20.19 19.56 -3.39
N LEU A 5 20.08 18.46 -4.14
CA LEU A 5 18.87 17.66 -4.27
C LEU A 5 19.24 16.22 -4.59
N PHE A 6 18.64 15.27 -3.89
CA PHE A 6 18.73 13.85 -4.18
C PHE A 6 17.32 13.26 -4.32
N SER A 7 17.03 12.69 -5.50
CA SER A 7 15.78 11.99 -5.78
C SER A 7 16.08 10.60 -6.32
N HIS A 8 15.37 9.59 -5.81
CA HIS A 8 15.57 8.19 -6.14
C HIS A 8 14.27 7.50 -6.55
N GLY A 9 14.26 6.91 -7.75
CA GLY A 9 13.21 5.99 -8.19
C GLY A 9 13.64 4.55 -7.89
N THR A 10 12.73 3.75 -7.34
CA THR A 10 12.98 2.34 -7.03
C THR A 10 11.84 1.46 -7.53
N THR A 11 12.15 0.23 -7.92
CA THR A 11 11.16 -0.81 -8.27
C THR A 11 10.89 -1.76 -7.09
N LEU A 12 11.45 -1.47 -5.91
CA LEU A 12 11.38 -2.32 -4.72
C LEU A 12 9.93 -2.70 -4.36
N SER A 13 9.02 -1.73 -4.26
CA SER A 13 7.63 -1.98 -3.90
C SER A 13 6.90 -2.84 -4.93
N THR A 14 7.05 -2.50 -6.22
CA THR A 14 6.43 -3.27 -7.31
C THR A 14 6.92 -4.71 -7.31
N ASN A 15 8.24 -4.90 -7.27
CA ASN A 15 8.84 -6.24 -7.29
C ASN A 15 8.47 -7.06 -6.06
N ALA A 16 8.45 -6.46 -4.86
CA ALA A 16 8.04 -7.16 -3.64
C ALA A 16 6.60 -7.66 -3.73
N LEU A 17 5.67 -6.89 -4.30
CA LEU A 17 4.29 -7.32 -4.51
C LEU A 17 4.17 -8.41 -5.58
N ILE A 18 4.83 -8.26 -6.74
CA ILE A 18 4.82 -9.25 -7.83
C ILE A 18 5.37 -10.60 -7.34
N THR A 19 6.54 -10.57 -6.69
CA THR A 19 7.25 -11.78 -6.26
C THR A 19 6.75 -12.32 -4.92
N ARG A 20 5.86 -11.57 -4.24
CA ARG A 20 5.40 -11.82 -2.87
C ARG A 20 6.53 -11.99 -1.87
N ASN A 21 7.63 -11.27 -2.11
CA ASN A 21 8.81 -11.27 -1.25
C ASN A 21 8.70 -10.15 -0.21
N PHE A 22 7.91 -10.40 0.83
CA PHE A 22 7.75 -9.53 1.98
C PHE A 22 7.55 -10.36 3.26
N PRO A 23 7.83 -9.81 4.45
CA PRO A 23 7.57 -10.50 5.70
C PRO A 23 6.09 -10.88 5.85
N PRO A 24 5.76 -11.99 6.53
CA PRO A 24 4.38 -12.33 6.86
C PRO A 24 3.67 -11.16 7.56
N ALA A 25 2.38 -10.99 7.28
CA ALA A 25 1.55 -9.98 7.91
C ALA A 25 0.22 -10.59 8.42
N ILE A 26 -0.43 -9.86 9.32
CA ILE A 26 -1.75 -10.15 9.87
C ILE A 26 -2.70 -9.01 9.53
N MET A 27 -3.93 -9.35 9.19
CA MET A 27 -5.03 -8.39 9.09
C MET A 27 -5.96 -8.61 10.27
N VAL A 28 -6.25 -7.56 11.04
CA VAL A 28 -7.30 -7.55 12.06
C VAL A 28 -8.48 -6.77 11.49
N THR A 29 -9.67 -7.36 11.52
CA THR A 29 -10.86 -6.74 10.93
C THR A 29 -12.10 -7.00 11.79
N THR A 30 -13.19 -6.33 11.46
CA THR A 30 -14.49 -6.54 12.10
C THR A 30 -14.98 -7.96 11.93
N LYS A 31 -15.58 -8.52 12.99
CA LYS A 31 -16.28 -9.81 12.93
C LYS A 31 -17.29 -9.83 11.77
N GLY A 32 -17.18 -10.85 10.92
CA GLY A 32 -17.97 -10.98 9.68
C GLY A 32 -17.31 -10.37 8.42
N PHE A 33 -16.24 -9.57 8.55
CA PHE A 33 -15.54 -8.91 7.44
C PHE A 33 -14.22 -9.58 7.03
N ARG A 34 -13.89 -10.73 7.65
CA ARG A 34 -12.65 -11.50 7.44
C ARG A 34 -12.33 -11.77 5.95
N ASP A 35 -13.35 -12.00 5.15
CA ASP A 35 -13.23 -12.47 3.77
C ASP A 35 -13.38 -11.39 2.71
N VAL A 36 -13.51 -10.11 3.10
CA VAL A 36 -13.68 -9.00 2.16
C VAL A 36 -12.58 -8.96 1.09
N ILE A 37 -11.31 -9.14 1.47
CA ILE A 37 -10.20 -9.10 0.50
C ILE A 37 -10.11 -10.35 -0.39
N GLU A 38 -10.80 -11.43 -0.04
CA GLU A 38 -10.82 -12.67 -0.82
C GLU A 38 -12.04 -12.75 -1.75
N ILE A 39 -13.20 -12.34 -1.26
CA ILE A 39 -14.45 -12.21 -2.02
C ILE A 39 -14.37 -11.06 -3.03
N ARG A 40 -13.70 -9.96 -2.65
CA ARG A 40 -13.52 -8.76 -3.48
C ARG A 40 -14.87 -8.14 -3.83
N ARG A 41 -15.11 -7.89 -5.12
CA ARG A 41 -16.38 -7.48 -5.70
C ARG A 41 -17.11 -8.62 -6.42
N GLY A 42 -16.59 -9.85 -6.37
CA GLY A 42 -17.10 -10.97 -7.19
C GLY A 42 -16.83 -10.82 -8.69
N THR A 43 -16.03 -9.83 -9.11
CA THR A 43 -15.65 -9.58 -10.50
C THR A 43 -14.46 -10.45 -10.92
N ARG A 44 -14.32 -10.72 -12.22
CA ARG A 44 -13.20 -11.49 -12.81
C ARG A 44 -12.43 -10.66 -13.83
N ASP A 45 -11.15 -10.94 -13.95
CA ASP A 45 -10.24 -10.31 -14.93
C ASP A 45 -10.68 -10.62 -16.37
N ASP A 46 -10.93 -11.90 -16.62
CA ASP A 46 -11.57 -12.39 -17.84
C ASP A 46 -12.97 -12.90 -17.46
N LEU A 47 -14.00 -12.24 -18.02
CA LEU A 47 -15.41 -12.60 -17.80
C LEU A 47 -15.78 -13.94 -18.44
N TRP A 48 -15.03 -14.38 -19.46
CA TRP A 48 -15.35 -15.55 -20.28
C TRP A 48 -14.56 -16.79 -19.86
N ASP A 49 -13.40 -16.61 -19.23
CA ASP A 49 -12.63 -17.71 -18.67
C ASP A 49 -13.04 -18.01 -17.22
N THR A 50 -13.97 -18.97 -17.07
CA THR A 50 -14.44 -19.44 -15.76
C THR A 50 -13.42 -20.28 -15.00
N TYR A 51 -12.40 -20.80 -15.69
CA TYR A 51 -11.37 -21.68 -15.11
C TYR A 51 -10.13 -20.93 -14.62
N LYS A 52 -9.90 -19.71 -15.12
CA LYS A 52 -8.81 -18.85 -14.64
C LYS A 52 -8.96 -18.56 -13.14
N GLU A 53 -8.06 -19.11 -12.34
CA GLU A 53 -7.95 -18.78 -10.93
C GLU A 53 -7.42 -17.36 -10.75
N MET A 54 -7.97 -16.66 -9.77
CA MET A 54 -7.49 -15.34 -9.42
C MET A 54 -6.31 -15.44 -8.44
N ALA A 55 -5.39 -14.49 -8.50
CA ALA A 55 -4.25 -14.42 -7.59
C ALA A 55 -4.71 -14.50 -6.11
N PRO A 56 -4.03 -15.22 -5.22
CA PRO A 56 -4.45 -15.35 -3.81
C PRO A 56 -4.22 -14.04 -3.04
N PRO A 57 -4.89 -13.78 -1.90
CA PRO A 57 -4.68 -12.50 -1.20
C PRO A 57 -3.26 -12.38 -0.62
N TYR A 58 -2.74 -11.16 -0.50
CA TYR A 58 -1.40 -10.92 0.08
C TYR A 58 -1.28 -11.43 1.53
N ILE A 59 -2.39 -11.41 2.27
CA ILE A 59 -2.50 -12.01 3.60
C ILE A 59 -3.39 -13.25 3.51
N PRO A 60 -2.88 -14.46 3.84
CA PRO A 60 -3.67 -15.68 3.77
C PRO A 60 -4.77 -15.69 4.83
N ARG A 61 -5.87 -16.39 4.57
CA ARG A 61 -7.05 -16.45 5.46
C ARG A 61 -6.73 -16.75 6.93
N ARG A 62 -5.78 -17.67 7.20
CA ARG A 62 -5.34 -18.02 8.57
C ARG A 62 -4.77 -16.83 9.36
N ASN A 63 -4.28 -15.80 8.66
CA ASN A 63 -3.70 -14.57 9.23
C ASN A 63 -4.70 -13.39 9.23
N ARG A 64 -5.98 -13.64 8.92
CA ARG A 64 -7.05 -12.66 9.01
C ARG A 64 -7.85 -12.90 10.28
N LEU A 65 -7.49 -12.17 11.31
CA LEU A 65 -8.08 -12.22 12.64
C LEU A 65 -9.27 -11.27 12.70
N VAL A 66 -10.20 -11.55 13.60
CA VAL A 66 -11.39 -10.71 13.80
C VAL A 66 -11.58 -10.37 15.25
N VAL A 67 -12.08 -9.18 15.51
CA VAL A 67 -12.53 -8.72 16.82
C VAL A 67 -13.97 -8.20 16.72
N SER A 68 -14.67 -8.24 17.83
CA SER A 68 -16.03 -7.71 17.96
C SER A 68 -15.94 -6.19 18.18
N GLU A 69 -16.34 -5.44 17.16
CA GLU A 69 -16.52 -3.99 17.20
C GLU A 69 -17.44 -3.57 16.05
N ARG A 70 -18.09 -2.41 16.15
CA ARG A 70 -18.96 -1.91 15.07
C ARG A 70 -19.13 -0.39 15.10
N ILE A 71 -18.95 0.22 13.93
CA ILE A 71 -19.27 1.61 13.64
C ILE A 71 -20.36 1.64 12.57
N ASP A 72 -21.34 2.53 12.74
CA ASP A 72 -22.41 2.71 11.76
C ASP A 72 -21.96 3.56 10.55
N TYR A 73 -22.89 3.91 9.65
CA TYR A 73 -22.56 4.71 8.47
C TYR A 73 -22.34 6.20 8.77
N ALA A 74 -22.83 6.69 9.92
CA ALA A 74 -22.69 8.06 10.38
C ALA A 74 -21.39 8.29 11.18
N GLY A 75 -20.70 7.20 11.56
CA GLY A 75 -19.49 7.25 12.38
C GLY A 75 -19.77 7.03 13.87
N ASP A 76 -21.01 6.71 14.24
CA ASP A 76 -21.40 6.42 15.62
C ASP A 76 -20.97 5.00 16.00
N VAL A 77 -20.44 4.86 17.22
CA VAL A 77 -20.01 3.56 17.77
C VAL A 77 -21.26 2.78 18.19
N ILE A 78 -21.57 1.71 17.46
CA ILE A 78 -22.60 0.75 17.85
C ILE A 78 -22.03 -0.21 18.91
N GLU A 79 -20.82 -0.69 18.68
CA GLU A 79 -20.10 -1.60 19.58
C GLU A 79 -18.63 -1.15 19.66
N PRO A 80 -18.13 -0.82 20.86
CA PRO A 80 -16.71 -0.51 21.04
C PRO A 80 -15.87 -1.76 20.81
N VAL A 81 -14.56 -1.59 20.63
CA VAL A 81 -13.63 -2.73 20.55
C VAL A 81 -13.70 -3.56 21.82
N ASP A 82 -13.99 -4.86 21.68
CA ASP A 82 -13.83 -5.80 22.79
C ASP A 82 -12.34 -5.95 23.14
N GLU A 83 -11.94 -5.31 24.24
CA GLU A 83 -10.54 -5.27 24.67
C GLU A 83 -10.01 -6.64 25.11
N ALA A 84 -10.88 -7.52 25.62
CA ALA A 84 -10.48 -8.85 26.03
C ALA A 84 -10.17 -9.72 24.80
N GLU A 85 -11.03 -9.66 23.77
CA GLU A 85 -10.76 -10.27 22.46
C GLU A 85 -9.50 -9.66 21.83
N ALA A 86 -9.33 -8.34 21.84
CA ALA A 86 -8.15 -7.65 21.31
C ALA A 86 -6.84 -8.12 21.96
N ARG A 87 -6.80 -8.23 23.29
CA ARG A 87 -5.61 -8.74 24.01
C ARG A 87 -5.37 -10.23 23.75
N GLU A 88 -6.41 -11.04 23.56
CA GLU A 88 -6.22 -12.43 23.14
C GLU A 88 -5.65 -12.52 21.72
N LEU A 89 -6.13 -11.69 20.79
CA LEU A 89 -5.53 -11.57 19.46
C LEU A 89 -4.05 -11.18 19.55
N ALA A 90 -3.68 -10.24 20.43
CA ALA A 90 -2.29 -9.86 20.63
C ALA A 90 -1.41 -11.04 21.08
N ARG A 91 -1.91 -11.90 21.99
CA ARG A 91 -1.21 -13.14 22.39
C ARG A 91 -1.03 -14.10 21.22
N ILE A 92 -2.06 -14.27 20.40
CA ILE A 92 -1.99 -15.11 19.18
C ILE A 92 -0.96 -14.55 18.20
N ILE A 93 -0.95 -13.24 17.97
CA ILE A 93 0.00 -12.55 17.08
C ILE A 93 1.43 -12.74 17.60
N ARG A 94 1.66 -12.51 18.89
CA ARG A 94 2.96 -12.73 19.56
C ARG A 94 3.45 -14.16 19.37
N LYS A 95 2.58 -15.16 19.59
CA LYS A 95 2.91 -16.58 19.43
C LYS A 95 3.29 -16.93 17.98
N ARG A 96 2.73 -16.21 17.00
CA ARG A 96 3.06 -16.39 15.57
C ARG A 96 4.35 -15.69 15.15
N GLY A 97 4.88 -14.76 15.96
CA GLY A 97 6.07 -13.99 15.63
C GLY A 97 5.89 -13.07 14.42
N ILE A 98 4.67 -12.59 14.19
CA ILE A 98 4.36 -11.68 13.06
C ILE A 98 4.21 -10.27 13.59
N ASN A 99 5.05 -9.36 13.11
CA ASN A 99 5.09 -7.98 13.59
C ASN A 99 4.40 -6.99 12.64
N THR A 100 4.05 -7.40 11.42
CA THR A 100 3.36 -6.53 10.46
C THR A 100 1.84 -6.72 10.58
N ILE A 101 1.11 -5.65 10.92
CA ILE A 101 -0.32 -5.70 11.21
C ILE A 101 -1.06 -4.62 10.42
N ALA A 102 -2.08 -5.03 9.66
CA ALA A 102 -3.07 -4.14 9.08
C ALA A 102 -4.35 -4.20 9.93
N ILE A 103 -4.84 -3.06 10.40
CA ILE A 103 -6.14 -2.95 11.07
C ILE A 103 -7.11 -2.35 10.06
N CYS A 104 -8.19 -3.08 9.79
CA CYS A 104 -9.12 -2.82 8.71
C CYS A 104 -10.55 -2.99 9.22
N PHE A 105 -11.14 -1.97 9.83
CA PHE A 105 -12.50 -2.05 10.37
C PHE A 105 -13.54 -1.52 9.38
N ALA A 106 -14.75 -2.11 9.44
CA ALA A 106 -15.88 -1.65 8.66
C ALA A 106 -16.21 -0.20 9.07
N ASN A 107 -16.51 0.66 8.09
CA ASN A 107 -16.81 2.08 8.32
C ASN A 107 -15.73 2.91 9.05
N ALA A 108 -14.50 2.42 9.16
CA ALA A 108 -13.40 3.19 9.80
C ALA A 108 -13.08 4.53 9.10
N PHE A 109 -13.47 4.68 7.82
CA PHE A 109 -13.38 5.96 7.10
C PHE A 109 -14.29 7.04 7.68
N ALA A 110 -15.42 6.66 8.30
CA ALA A 110 -16.37 7.59 8.91
C ALA A 110 -15.93 7.97 10.34
N SER A 111 -15.36 7.03 11.09
CA SER A 111 -14.78 7.29 12.41
C SER A 111 -13.63 6.32 12.70
N PRO A 112 -12.41 6.82 13.01
CA PRO A 112 -11.24 5.97 13.24
C PRO A 112 -11.18 5.40 14.66
N VAL A 113 -12.09 5.80 15.55
CA VAL A 113 -11.98 5.59 17.01
C VAL A 113 -11.71 4.13 17.42
N ASN A 114 -12.37 3.17 16.77
CA ASN A 114 -12.16 1.76 17.07
C ASN A 114 -10.81 1.25 16.51
N GLU A 115 -10.40 1.70 15.33
CA GLU A 115 -9.08 1.32 14.78
C GLU A 115 -7.95 1.88 15.64
N GLU A 116 -8.06 3.14 16.09
CA GLU A 116 -7.11 3.77 17.01
C GLU A 116 -7.07 3.02 18.34
N ARG A 117 -8.22 2.67 18.93
CA ARG A 117 -8.26 1.89 20.17
C ARG A 117 -7.60 0.52 20.00
N MET A 118 -7.85 -0.16 18.87
CA MET A 118 -7.22 -1.45 18.58
C MET A 118 -5.70 -1.31 18.39
N ARG A 119 -5.23 -0.26 17.70
CA ARG A 119 -3.79 0.04 17.60
C ARG A 119 -3.18 0.21 18.98
N ASP A 120 -3.78 1.03 19.84
CA ASP A 120 -3.22 1.33 21.15
C ASP A 120 -3.07 0.05 21.99
N ILE A 121 -4.09 -0.81 22.02
CA ILE A 121 -4.03 -2.12 22.70
C ILE A 121 -2.93 -3.01 22.09
N LEU A 122 -2.85 -3.09 20.76
CA LEU A 122 -1.81 -3.88 20.11
C LEU A 122 -0.41 -3.33 20.35
N THR A 123 -0.22 -2.01 20.41
CA THR A 123 1.08 -1.38 20.70
C THR A 123 1.50 -1.64 22.15
N GLU A 124 0.58 -1.63 23.11
CA GLU A 124 0.86 -2.02 24.51
C GLU A 124 1.37 -3.46 24.60
N GLU A 125 0.75 -4.38 23.85
CA GLU A 125 1.06 -5.81 23.89
C GLU A 125 2.22 -6.20 22.95
N LEU A 126 2.44 -5.46 21.87
CA LEU A 126 3.38 -5.77 20.78
C LEU A 126 4.16 -4.49 20.41
N PRO A 127 5.10 -4.04 21.26
CA PRO A 127 5.79 -2.76 21.06
C PRO A 127 6.61 -2.69 19.77
N ASP A 128 7.04 -3.84 19.24
CA ASP A 128 7.81 -3.93 17.99
C ASP A 128 6.93 -4.12 16.74
N ALA A 129 5.61 -4.05 16.87
CA ALA A 129 4.69 -4.22 15.75
C ALA A 129 4.63 -2.98 14.86
N ASN A 130 4.72 -3.20 13.55
CA ASN A 130 4.42 -2.21 12.52
C ASN A 130 2.91 -2.27 12.20
N ILE A 131 2.17 -1.27 12.67
CA ILE A 131 0.71 -1.22 12.55
C ILE A 131 0.30 -0.18 11.49
N SER A 132 -0.55 -0.58 10.55
CA SER A 132 -1.21 0.31 9.57
C SER A 132 -2.72 0.34 9.81
N LEU A 133 -3.28 1.53 9.96
CA LEU A 133 -4.73 1.73 10.10
C LEU A 133 -5.38 2.03 8.75
N SER A 134 -6.49 1.38 8.43
CA SER A 134 -7.17 1.62 7.15
C SER A 134 -7.74 3.03 7.05
N SER A 135 -8.16 3.61 8.17
CA SER A 135 -8.55 5.01 8.33
C SER A 135 -7.40 6.02 8.18
N GLU A 136 -6.13 5.60 8.34
CA GLU A 136 -4.99 6.48 8.06
C GLU A 136 -4.46 6.32 6.64
N ILE A 137 -4.47 5.09 6.12
CA ILE A 137 -3.89 4.77 4.81
C ILE A 137 -4.81 5.16 3.66
N MET A 138 -6.10 4.83 3.77
CA MET A 138 -7.09 5.04 2.73
C MET A 138 -8.46 5.36 3.35
N PRO A 139 -8.67 6.58 3.90
CA PRO A 139 -9.91 7.00 4.56
C PRO A 139 -11.07 7.25 3.58
N GLU A 140 -11.37 6.28 2.73
CA GLU A 140 -12.46 6.34 1.76
C GLU A 140 -13.46 5.20 1.98
N ILE A 141 -14.68 5.41 1.48
CA ILE A 141 -15.75 4.43 1.52
C ILE A 141 -15.38 3.18 0.72
N PHE A 142 -15.98 2.04 1.10
CA PHE A 142 -15.79 0.69 0.57
C PHE A 142 -14.61 -0.10 1.13
N GLU A 143 -14.96 -1.23 1.78
CA GLU A 143 -14.03 -2.07 2.52
C GLU A 143 -13.06 -2.82 1.60
N HIS A 144 -13.47 -3.26 0.41
CA HIS A 144 -12.57 -4.04 -0.44
C HIS A 144 -11.35 -3.22 -0.88
N GLU A 145 -11.60 -2.04 -1.46
CA GLU A 145 -10.58 -1.11 -1.94
C GLU A 145 -9.71 -0.60 -0.80
N ARG A 146 -10.35 -0.15 0.30
CA ARG A 146 -9.66 0.33 1.50
C ARG A 146 -8.80 -0.76 2.14
N PHE A 147 -9.34 -1.96 2.34
CA PHE A 147 -8.61 -3.05 2.98
C PHE A 147 -7.49 -3.56 2.08
N SER A 148 -7.72 -3.70 0.78
CA SER A 148 -6.68 -4.10 -0.18
C SER A 148 -5.52 -3.12 -0.18
N THR A 149 -5.80 -1.82 -0.27
CA THR A 149 -4.77 -0.77 -0.24
C THR A 149 -4.00 -0.78 1.08
N THR A 150 -4.70 -0.91 2.21
CA THR A 150 -4.09 -0.97 3.54
C THR A 150 -3.22 -2.21 3.72
N VAL A 151 -3.67 -3.36 3.23
CA VAL A 151 -2.91 -4.61 3.25
C VAL A 151 -1.65 -4.49 2.40
N ALA A 152 -1.75 -3.97 1.16
CA ALA A 152 -0.60 -3.74 0.29
C ALA A 152 0.40 -2.77 0.94
N ASN A 153 -0.10 -1.72 1.60
CA ASN A 153 0.73 -0.77 2.34
C ASN A 153 1.45 -1.44 3.52
N ALA A 154 0.73 -2.23 4.32
CA ALA A 154 1.27 -2.88 5.51
C ALA A 154 2.37 -3.89 5.16
N VAL A 155 2.17 -4.75 4.15
CA VAL A 155 3.20 -5.74 3.75
C VAL A 155 4.47 -5.08 3.21
N LEU A 156 4.36 -3.90 2.61
CA LEU A 156 5.49 -3.15 2.07
C LEU A 156 6.22 -2.29 3.10
N ALA A 157 5.55 -1.90 4.19
CA ALA A 157 6.12 -1.03 5.23
C ALA A 157 7.49 -1.50 5.77
N PRO A 158 7.68 -2.77 6.17
CA PRO A 158 8.99 -3.21 6.65
C PRO A 158 10.06 -3.21 5.54
N VAL A 159 9.68 -3.56 4.31
CA VAL A 159 10.61 -3.67 3.16
C VAL A 159 11.13 -2.28 2.76
N VAL A 160 10.21 -1.32 2.60
CA VAL A 160 10.55 0.05 2.21
C VAL A 160 11.18 0.80 3.39
N GLY A 161 10.67 0.62 4.60
CA GLY A 161 11.21 1.26 5.80
C GLY A 161 12.69 0.95 6.02
N GLU A 162 13.07 -0.32 5.96
CA GLU A 162 14.49 -0.74 6.08
C GLU A 162 15.35 -0.13 4.96
N TYR A 163 14.86 -0.20 3.71
CA TYR A 163 15.57 0.32 2.56
C TYR A 163 15.86 1.82 2.68
N VAL A 164 14.83 2.59 3.00
CA VAL A 164 14.89 4.05 3.10
C VAL A 164 15.72 4.49 4.31
N GLY A 165 15.58 3.81 5.44
CA GLY A 165 16.40 4.07 6.63
C GLY A 165 17.89 3.89 6.33
N ARG A 166 18.26 2.75 5.74
CA ARG A 166 19.66 2.46 5.36
C ARG A 166 20.20 3.45 4.32
N LEU A 167 19.38 3.87 3.36
CA LEU A 167 19.77 4.87 2.37
C LEU A 167 20.02 6.23 3.05
N GLY A 168 19.11 6.67 3.92
CA GLY A 168 19.22 7.91 4.67
C GLY A 168 20.49 7.96 5.54
N GLU A 169 20.76 6.90 6.31
CA GLU A 169 21.95 6.79 7.14
C GLU A 169 23.25 6.89 6.33
N ARG A 170 23.32 6.20 5.18
CA ARG A 170 24.50 6.24 4.30
C ARG A 170 24.70 7.61 3.68
N MET A 171 23.62 8.27 3.25
CA MET A 171 23.68 9.62 2.71
C MET A 171 24.17 10.62 3.78
N ALA A 172 23.64 10.51 5.00
CA ALA A 172 24.07 11.33 6.13
C ALA A 172 25.54 11.11 6.50
N ALA A 173 26.00 9.86 6.55
CA ALA A 173 27.41 9.52 6.77
C ALA A 173 28.33 10.07 5.67
N GLY A 174 27.83 10.20 4.44
CA GLY A 174 28.50 10.87 3.32
C GLY A 174 28.43 12.40 3.34
N GLY A 175 27.82 13.01 4.36
CA GLY A 175 27.72 14.47 4.52
C GLY A 175 26.53 15.12 3.81
N TYR A 176 25.57 14.35 3.30
CA TYR A 176 24.32 14.89 2.76
C TYR A 176 23.36 15.26 3.90
N THR A 177 22.96 16.53 3.96
CA THR A 177 22.17 17.09 5.08
C THR A 177 20.71 17.36 4.74
N GLU A 178 20.33 17.20 3.47
CA GLU A 178 18.96 17.47 3.01
C GLU A 178 18.12 16.19 3.01
N ASP A 179 16.84 16.29 2.65
CA ASP A 179 15.95 15.12 2.59
C ASP A 179 16.31 14.18 1.43
N VAL A 180 16.23 12.87 1.69
CA VAL A 180 16.21 11.85 0.63
C VAL A 180 14.79 11.77 0.09
N LEU A 181 14.64 12.10 -1.20
CA LEU A 181 13.35 12.09 -1.88
C LEU A 181 13.19 10.81 -2.72
N LEU A 182 11.99 10.27 -2.72
CA LEU A 182 11.63 9.07 -3.45
C LEU A 182 10.50 9.38 -4.42
N LEU A 183 10.64 8.91 -5.65
CA LEU A 183 9.61 9.08 -6.67
C LEU A 183 8.41 8.17 -6.36
N HIS A 184 7.19 8.69 -6.50
CA HIS A 184 5.96 7.93 -6.31
C HIS A 184 5.12 7.88 -7.60
N SER A 185 4.18 6.94 -7.68
CA SER A 185 3.39 6.66 -8.89
C SER A 185 2.50 7.80 -9.37
N GLY A 186 2.04 8.68 -8.46
CA GLY A 186 1.37 9.92 -8.84
C GLY A 186 2.24 10.96 -9.59
N GLY A 187 3.52 10.68 -9.84
CA GLY A 187 4.39 11.53 -10.67
C GLY A 187 5.16 12.64 -9.96
N GLY A 188 5.19 12.58 -8.62
CA GLY A 188 5.93 13.50 -7.76
C GLY A 188 6.95 12.76 -6.90
N VAL A 189 7.48 13.46 -5.90
CA VAL A 189 8.43 12.91 -4.93
C VAL A 189 7.92 13.04 -3.51
N MET A 190 8.35 12.14 -2.63
CA MET A 190 8.02 12.11 -1.21
C MET A 190 9.27 11.92 -0.35
N THR A 191 9.23 12.39 0.90
CA THR A 191 10.34 12.18 1.84
C THR A 191 10.45 10.72 2.24
N GLY A 192 11.63 10.32 2.74
CA GLY A 192 11.82 8.97 3.28
C GLY A 192 10.82 8.59 4.39
N LYS A 193 10.47 9.55 5.27
CA LYS A 193 9.42 9.35 6.28
C LYS A 193 8.05 9.09 5.65
N GLY A 194 7.70 9.85 4.62
CA GLY A 194 6.47 9.64 3.87
C GLY A 194 6.45 8.27 3.21
N ALA A 195 7.55 7.86 2.58
CA ALA A 195 7.68 6.56 1.92
C ALA A 195 7.58 5.38 2.89
N ALA A 196 8.09 5.52 4.11
CA ALA A 196 7.93 4.50 5.15
C ALA A 196 6.46 4.38 5.61
N LYS A 197 5.71 5.50 5.66
CA LYS A 197 4.29 5.51 6.03
C LYS A 197 3.37 5.02 4.90
N PHE A 198 3.64 5.43 3.65
CA PHE A 198 2.83 5.13 2.47
C PHE A 198 3.62 4.40 1.37
N PRO A 199 4.28 3.27 1.67
CA PRO A 199 5.15 2.56 0.73
C PRO A 199 4.44 2.03 -0.51
N ALA A 200 3.13 1.80 -0.45
CA ALA A 200 2.33 1.39 -1.61
C ALA A 200 2.23 2.50 -2.67
N ARG A 201 2.52 3.76 -2.35
CA ARG A 201 2.64 4.85 -3.34
C ARG A 201 3.90 4.75 -4.20
N LEU A 202 4.91 3.99 -3.76
CA LEU A 202 6.12 3.74 -4.54
C LEU A 202 5.92 2.60 -5.56
N ALA A 203 4.90 1.76 -5.39
CA ALA A 203 4.58 0.78 -6.40
C ALA A 203 4.16 1.51 -7.69
N ALA A 204 4.67 1.05 -8.83
CA ALA A 204 4.57 1.70 -10.14
C ALA A 204 5.29 3.07 -10.29
N SER A 205 6.17 3.48 -9.37
CA SER A 205 6.90 4.76 -9.51
C SER A 205 7.81 4.80 -10.74
N GLY A 206 8.39 3.67 -11.15
CA GLY A 206 9.20 3.56 -12.37
C GLY A 206 8.41 3.87 -13.64
N ILE A 207 7.18 3.35 -13.72
CA ILE A 207 6.26 3.57 -14.84
C ILE A 207 5.91 5.06 -14.94
N ALA A 208 5.57 5.68 -13.81
CA ALA A 208 5.30 7.12 -13.73
C ALA A 208 6.51 7.96 -14.17
N ALA A 209 7.73 7.60 -13.74
CA ALA A 209 8.96 8.28 -14.16
C ALA A 209 9.14 8.22 -15.69
N GLY A 210 9.00 7.01 -16.25
CA GLY A 210 9.15 6.75 -17.68
C GLY A 210 8.10 7.50 -18.49
N ALA A 211 6.85 7.54 -18.02
CA ALA A 211 5.76 8.28 -18.64
C ALA A 211 6.02 9.79 -18.67
N ILE A 212 6.48 10.36 -17.54
CA ILE A 212 6.83 11.78 -17.44
C ILE A 212 8.00 12.14 -18.34
N ALA A 213 9.05 11.31 -18.35
CA ALA A 213 10.21 11.50 -19.21
C ALA A 213 9.83 11.39 -20.70
N SER A 214 9.02 10.40 -21.06
CA SER A 214 8.52 10.21 -22.44
C SER A 214 7.72 11.43 -22.91
N ARG A 215 6.77 11.91 -22.10
CA ARG A 215 6.02 13.14 -22.39
C ARG A 215 6.96 14.33 -22.61
N PHE A 216 7.92 14.52 -21.71
CA PHE A 216 8.85 15.64 -21.79
C PHE A 216 9.68 15.59 -23.08
N VAL A 217 10.28 14.44 -23.39
CA VAL A 217 11.09 14.26 -24.61
C VAL A 217 10.24 14.46 -25.87
N ALA A 218 9.03 13.92 -25.90
CA ALA A 218 8.11 14.09 -27.03
C ALA A 218 7.75 15.56 -27.26
N GLN A 219 7.42 16.30 -26.19
CA GLN A 219 7.11 17.73 -26.27
C GLN A 219 8.29 18.55 -26.80
N VAL A 220 9.51 18.28 -26.31
CA VAL A 220 10.73 18.94 -26.81
C VAL A 220 10.99 18.61 -28.29
N ALA A 221 10.64 17.40 -28.72
CA ALA A 221 10.74 16.97 -30.12
C ALA A 221 9.56 17.46 -31.01
N GLY A 222 8.60 18.21 -30.47
CA GLY A 222 7.44 18.73 -31.21
C GLY A 222 6.30 17.73 -31.41
N TYR A 223 6.26 16.64 -30.65
CA TYR A 223 5.19 15.64 -30.67
C TYR A 223 4.29 15.78 -29.44
N GLU A 224 2.97 15.84 -29.66
CA GLU A 224 1.99 15.89 -28.57
C GLU A 224 1.66 14.50 -28.00
N ASN A 225 1.91 13.43 -28.76
CA ASN A 225 1.58 12.06 -28.39
C ASN A 225 2.85 11.23 -28.26
N SER A 226 2.91 10.36 -27.26
CA SER A 226 4.01 9.41 -27.09
C SER A 226 3.56 8.10 -26.47
N ILE A 227 4.24 7.03 -26.85
CA ILE A 227 4.15 5.72 -26.20
C ILE A 227 5.55 5.38 -25.71
N SER A 228 5.70 5.10 -24.41
CA SER A 228 6.95 4.57 -23.87
C SER A 228 6.84 3.06 -23.72
N LEU A 229 7.96 2.37 -23.95
CA LEU A 229 8.12 0.96 -23.69
C LEU A 229 9.42 0.78 -22.91
N ASP A 230 9.31 0.33 -21.67
CA ASP A 230 10.45 -0.07 -20.84
C ASP A 230 10.39 -1.58 -20.61
N MET A 231 11.43 -2.29 -20.99
CA MET A 231 11.50 -3.75 -20.90
C MET A 231 12.69 -4.13 -20.03
N GLY A 232 12.39 -4.67 -18.85
CA GLY A 232 13.37 -5.22 -17.92
C GLY A 232 13.47 -6.74 -17.98
N GLY A 233 14.23 -7.32 -17.05
CA GLY A 233 14.35 -8.78 -16.91
C GLY A 233 13.19 -9.46 -16.19
N THR A 234 12.24 -8.68 -15.63
CA THR A 234 11.11 -9.19 -14.82
C THR A 234 9.76 -8.69 -15.31
N SER A 235 9.69 -7.44 -15.76
CA SER A 235 8.47 -6.78 -16.22
C SER A 235 8.71 -6.00 -17.52
N THR A 236 7.61 -5.73 -18.22
CA THR A 236 7.56 -4.79 -19.35
C THR A 236 6.47 -3.77 -19.04
N ASP A 237 6.85 -2.49 -19.04
CA ASP A 237 5.99 -1.38 -18.69
C ASP A 237 5.72 -0.51 -19.93
N VAL A 238 4.44 -0.19 -20.15
CA VAL A 238 3.99 0.62 -21.29
C VAL A 238 3.21 1.82 -20.76
N SER A 239 3.51 3.02 -21.26
CA SER A 239 2.73 4.22 -20.94
C SER A 239 2.32 4.97 -22.20
N LEU A 240 1.18 5.67 -22.12
CA LEU A 240 0.62 6.47 -23.21
C LEU A 240 0.43 7.91 -22.74
N CYS A 241 0.96 8.85 -23.52
CA CYS A 241 0.65 10.27 -23.44
C CYS A 241 -0.22 10.64 -24.65
N ASP A 242 -1.46 11.08 -24.39
CA ASP A 242 -2.39 11.58 -25.42
C ASP A 242 -2.49 13.10 -25.30
N ARG A 243 -2.14 13.82 -26.37
CA ARG A 243 -2.23 15.28 -26.48
C ARG A 243 -1.59 16.01 -25.29
N GLY A 244 -0.39 15.57 -24.90
CA GLY A 244 0.37 16.10 -23.76
C GLY A 244 -0.16 15.69 -22.38
N ASN A 245 -1.21 14.86 -22.30
CA ASN A 245 -1.82 14.44 -21.06
C ASN A 245 -1.41 13.01 -20.69
N LEU A 246 -0.95 12.86 -19.45
CA LEU A 246 -0.81 11.56 -18.80
C LEU A 246 -2.09 11.30 -18.02
N ARG A 247 -2.75 10.18 -18.29
CA ARG A 247 -3.96 9.78 -17.57
C ARG A 247 -3.57 9.44 -16.14
N ILE A 248 -4.37 9.89 -15.18
CA ILE A 248 -4.24 9.49 -13.78
C ILE A 248 -5.43 8.60 -13.42
N THR A 249 -5.17 7.51 -12.69
CA THR A 249 -6.18 6.65 -12.09
C THR A 249 -6.00 6.58 -10.57
N THR A 250 -7.11 6.53 -9.84
CA THR A 250 -7.12 6.27 -8.39
C THR A 250 -7.46 4.83 -8.06
N ASN A 251 -7.62 3.98 -9.08
CA ASN A 251 -7.89 2.56 -8.90
C ASN A 251 -7.08 1.78 -9.95
N TRP A 252 -6.06 1.08 -9.48
CA TRP A 252 -5.16 0.26 -10.28
C TRP A 252 -4.69 -0.92 -9.43
N TYR A 253 -4.09 -1.92 -10.06
CA TYR A 253 -3.65 -3.14 -9.39
C TYR A 253 -2.38 -3.67 -10.04
N ILE A 254 -1.55 -4.37 -9.26
CA ILE A 254 -0.44 -5.17 -9.78
C ILE A 254 -0.96 -6.56 -10.18
N GLU A 255 -1.73 -7.18 -9.28
CA GLU A 255 -2.46 -8.42 -9.54
C GLU A 255 -3.95 -8.15 -9.48
N TYR A 256 -4.69 -8.64 -10.48
CA TYR A 256 -6.12 -8.38 -10.59
C TYR A 256 -6.88 -8.74 -9.29
N GLY A 257 -7.70 -7.80 -8.84
CA GLY A 257 -8.56 -7.93 -7.67
C GLY A 257 -7.90 -7.56 -6.34
N TYR A 258 -6.68 -7.01 -6.37
CA TYR A 258 -6.07 -6.31 -5.23
C TYR A 258 -5.78 -4.86 -5.61
N PRO A 259 -6.81 -3.99 -5.62
CA PRO A 259 -6.63 -2.59 -5.96
C PRO A 259 -5.73 -1.89 -4.93
N ILE A 260 -4.93 -0.97 -5.45
CA ILE A 260 -4.18 0.05 -4.70
C ILE A 260 -4.81 1.38 -5.09
N CYS A 261 -5.46 2.03 -4.13
CA CYS A 261 -6.29 3.20 -4.41
C CYS A 261 -5.57 4.52 -4.17
N PHE A 262 -4.30 4.61 -4.60
CA PHE A 262 -3.58 5.87 -4.65
C PHE A 262 -3.57 6.42 -6.07
N PRO A 263 -3.61 7.76 -6.26
CA PRO A 263 -3.40 8.36 -7.57
C PRO A 263 -2.09 7.87 -8.20
N SER A 264 -2.22 7.27 -9.37
CA SER A 264 -1.11 6.79 -10.21
C SER A 264 -1.29 7.29 -11.63
N ILE A 265 -0.18 7.65 -12.26
CA ILE A 265 -0.09 7.75 -13.72
C ILE A 265 -0.22 6.33 -14.32
#